data_AF-A0A660VX79-F1
#
_entry.id   AF-A0A660VX79-F1
#
_cell.length_a   1.000
_cell.length_b   1.000
_cell.length_c   1.000
_cell.angle_alpha   90.00
_cell.angle_beta   90.00
_cell.angle_gamma   90.00
#
_symmetry.space_group_name_H-M   'P 1'
#
loop_
_entity.id
_entity.type
_entity.pdbx_description
1 polymer ?
#
loop_
_entity_poly.entity_id
_entity_poly.type
_entity_poly.pdbx_seq_one_letter_code
_entity_poly.pdbx_strand_id
1 'polypeptide(L)'
;MSASCMSSRSTSRRTSEGASEGAAAALPRWLYTGLLVALLMPAAQADEDPAGPFREAAVALSDPAAVGVGRLLPDLNFKTVGADPRRLSELLGERPLVLAVRDPDCPLGRRQGPMLAELQQAYGQRVDFAWLVSVQGVDAQAALAATHDIGLSGPVLLDGDLSAAAALGLRTSTEILVLDAARTLRYRGALDDRLGLGFTREHARQHWLRAALDALLEGRDPAVRATSAPGCVIETPATSLAPGPPSWHGDVSRVLQQKCMSCHRAAGPAPFALETLAQARAKRGMIRYATDHGIMPPWGAAPGTGPWSNDLSLAPSQKATLDAWIDADCPAGQPADAPLPRAWPESWALGEPDATYTGPAIEVPATGVLPYQYYYVKTDQAQDRWVDGIELRPSASTVVHHVLVFLEDPPLGYDGSVSTRGGGGLHGYWAGYIPGQGARRFGDGLAKQLPAGAWLKFQVHLTADGSEHTERTSIGLNFSAEPPQHELRTSSLARDDFRIPPHDANVVVTATGQFGDDAVIGAFSPHMHLRGKAFRYELIHPDGREQLLLDIPAYDFEWQTMYALRDPVLVPAGTSVRATAWFDNSADNPANPDPSAEVFFGEQTWDEMMIGYFEWWRP
;
A
#
# COMPACT_ATOMS: atom_id res chain seq x y z
N MET A 1 -2.80 -8.09 56.36
CA MET A 1 -1.81 -8.25 57.44
C MET A 1 -0.70 -7.24 57.15
N SER A 2 -0.38 -6.24 57.98
CA SER A 2 -0.90 -5.91 59.31
C SER A 2 -0.75 -4.41 59.62
N ALA A 3 -1.65 -3.90 60.47
CA ALA A 3 -1.48 -2.82 61.46
C ALA A 3 -0.85 -1.47 61.04
N SER A 4 -1.58 -0.35 61.03
CA SER A 4 -2.15 0.42 62.17
C SER A 4 -1.15 1.37 62.85
N CYS A 5 -1.48 2.66 62.95
CA CYS A 5 -1.77 3.33 64.25
C CYS A 5 -2.04 4.85 64.17
N MET A 6 -3.11 5.26 64.89
CA MET A 6 -3.21 6.50 65.72
C MET A 6 -3.23 7.89 65.01
N SER A 7 -3.81 8.96 65.56
CA SER A 7 -4.45 9.19 66.88
C SER A 7 -5.66 10.15 66.77
N SER A 8 -6.56 10.11 67.76
CA SER A 8 -7.79 10.91 67.90
C SER A 8 -7.63 12.25 68.64
N ARG A 9 -8.62 13.15 68.45
CA ARG A 9 -9.35 14.01 69.44
C ARG A 9 -10.37 14.91 68.69
N SER A 10 -11.69 14.70 68.79
CA SER A 10 -12.64 15.36 69.72
C SER A 10 -12.69 16.89 69.58
N THR A 11 -13.83 17.60 69.40
CA THR A 11 -15.15 17.49 70.10
C THR A 11 -16.27 18.32 69.43
N SER A 12 -17.55 17.87 69.50
CA SER A 12 -18.83 18.65 69.67
C SER A 12 -19.14 19.84 68.71
N ARG A 13 -20.34 20.18 68.21
CA ARG A 13 -21.80 19.88 68.35
C ARG A 13 -22.48 20.65 67.17
N ARG A 14 -23.78 20.62 66.82
CA ARG A 14 -25.05 19.99 67.26
C ARG A 14 -26.01 20.05 66.04
N THR A 15 -27.01 19.17 65.91
CA THR A 15 -28.11 19.33 64.93
C THR A 15 -29.47 18.84 65.46
N SER A 16 -30.54 19.50 65.01
CA SER A 16 -31.96 19.11 65.10
C SER A 16 -32.69 20.04 64.10
N GLU A 17 -33.13 19.55 62.94
CA GLU A 17 -34.45 18.91 62.71
C GLU A 17 -35.66 19.81 63.02
N GLY A 18 -36.51 19.98 61.99
CA GLY A 18 -37.78 20.70 62.01
C GLY A 18 -38.41 20.62 60.61
N ALA A 19 -39.67 20.18 60.52
CA ALA A 19 -40.35 19.79 59.27
C ALA A 19 -41.73 20.46 59.11
N SER A 20 -42.22 20.54 57.87
CA SER A 20 -43.64 20.58 57.43
C SER A 20 -43.66 20.87 55.91
N GLU A 21 -44.40 20.20 54.99
CA GLU A 21 -45.75 19.62 54.92
C GLU A 21 -46.83 20.51 54.26
N GLY A 22 -47.68 19.88 53.42
CA GLY A 22 -48.80 20.47 52.67
C GLY A 22 -48.94 19.82 51.27
N ALA A 23 -49.61 18.68 51.05
CA ALA A 23 -51.07 18.40 51.10
C ALA A 23 -51.88 19.04 49.93
N ALA A 24 -52.80 18.37 49.22
CA ALA A 24 -53.22 16.95 49.18
C ALA A 24 -54.17 16.64 47.96
N ALA A 25 -54.37 15.34 47.68
CA ALA A 25 -55.54 14.71 46.99
C ALA A 25 -55.71 14.90 45.44
N ALA A 26 -56.29 13.97 44.66
CA ALA A 26 -57.03 12.73 45.00
C ALA A 26 -57.18 11.68 43.85
N LEU A 27 -57.16 10.37 44.21
CA LEU A 27 -58.01 9.24 43.67
C LEU A 27 -57.72 8.64 42.25
N PRO A 28 -58.25 7.43 41.87
CA PRO A 28 -57.95 6.11 42.48
C PRO A 28 -57.89 4.87 41.51
N ARG A 29 -57.52 3.69 42.07
CA ARG A 29 -57.90 2.29 41.69
C ARG A 29 -57.52 1.72 40.29
N TRP A 30 -56.43 0.96 40.15
CA TRP A 30 -56.23 -0.49 40.48
C TRP A 30 -56.65 -1.49 39.38
N LEU A 31 -55.68 -2.22 38.80
CA LEU A 31 -55.75 -3.69 38.63
C LEU A 31 -54.36 -4.29 38.33
N TYR A 32 -54.14 -5.52 38.78
CA TYR A 32 -52.86 -6.25 38.72
C TYR A 32 -52.68 -6.98 37.38
N THR A 33 -51.46 -6.96 36.81
CA THR A 33 -50.75 -8.22 36.51
C THR A 33 -49.24 -7.96 36.40
N GLY A 34 -48.42 -8.80 37.03
CA GLY A 34 -46.97 -8.69 36.93
C GLY A 34 -46.45 -9.37 35.66
N LEU A 35 -45.44 -8.78 35.03
CA LEU A 35 -44.58 -9.45 34.07
C LEU A 35 -43.13 -9.07 34.39
N LEU A 36 -42.25 -10.06 34.58
CA LEU A 36 -40.81 -9.79 34.61
C LEU A 36 -40.40 -9.34 33.20
N VAL A 37 -40.11 -8.04 33.04
CA VAL A 37 -39.33 -7.59 31.90
C VAL A 37 -37.86 -7.85 32.23
N ALA A 38 -37.39 -9.04 31.88
CA ALA A 38 -35.97 -9.24 31.67
C ALA A 38 -35.57 -8.34 30.50
N LEU A 39 -34.84 -7.26 30.79
CA LEU A 39 -34.20 -6.42 29.79
C LEU A 39 -33.09 -7.23 29.12
N LEU A 40 -33.49 -8.03 28.13
CA LEU A 40 -32.61 -8.55 27.10
C LEU A 40 -32.07 -7.33 26.34
N MET A 41 -30.90 -6.84 26.75
CA MET A 41 -30.07 -6.04 25.88
C MET A 41 -29.85 -6.86 24.60
N PRO A 42 -30.10 -6.32 23.39
CA PRO A 42 -29.64 -6.98 22.19
C PRO A 42 -28.12 -7.08 22.29
N ALA A 43 -27.61 -8.32 22.26
CA ALA A 43 -26.19 -8.53 22.03
C ALA A 43 -25.83 -7.79 20.74
N ALA A 44 -24.64 -7.16 20.71
CA ALA A 44 -24.14 -6.49 19.53
C ALA A 44 -24.27 -7.43 18.32
N GLN A 45 -25.18 -7.10 17.40
CA GLN A 45 -25.22 -7.78 16.11
C GLN A 45 -23.91 -7.42 15.41
N ALA A 46 -23.19 -8.45 14.97
CA ALA A 46 -22.09 -8.29 14.04
C ALA A 46 -22.59 -7.51 12.81
N ASP A 47 -21.69 -6.79 12.13
CA ASP A 47 -22.00 -6.07 10.89
C ASP A 47 -22.76 -7.00 9.91
N GLU A 48 -24.07 -6.79 9.79
CA GLU A 48 -24.88 -7.50 8.80
C GLU A 48 -24.53 -6.94 7.43
N ASP A 49 -23.95 -7.77 6.56
CA ASP A 49 -23.72 -7.42 5.17
C ASP A 49 -25.07 -7.02 4.53
N PRO A 50 -25.25 -5.74 4.11
CA PRO A 50 -26.52 -5.24 3.58
C PRO A 50 -26.92 -5.91 2.26
N ALA A 51 -26.07 -6.75 1.66
CA ALA A 51 -26.37 -7.56 0.51
C ALA A 51 -27.28 -8.77 0.83
N GLY A 52 -27.20 -9.31 2.05
CA GLY A 52 -27.84 -10.59 2.44
C GLY A 52 -27.27 -11.81 1.71
N PRO A 53 -27.71 -13.04 2.03
CA PRO A 53 -27.10 -14.28 1.52
C PRO A 53 -27.32 -14.55 0.01
N PHE A 54 -27.93 -13.61 -0.71
CA PHE A 54 -28.32 -13.76 -2.11
C PHE A 54 -27.54 -12.83 -3.06
N ARG A 55 -26.69 -11.93 -2.53
CA ARG A 55 -25.95 -10.96 -3.34
C ARG A 55 -24.50 -10.94 -2.91
N GLU A 56 -23.60 -11.20 -3.85
CA GLU A 56 -22.15 -11.11 -3.64
C GLU A 56 -21.55 -10.37 -4.82
N ALA A 57 -20.83 -9.28 -4.56
CA ALA A 57 -20.12 -8.52 -5.57
C ALA A 57 -18.67 -9.00 -5.70
N ALA A 58 -18.07 -8.81 -6.87
CA ALA A 58 -16.62 -8.90 -7.01
C ALA A 58 -15.95 -7.82 -6.13
N VAL A 59 -14.90 -8.19 -5.40
CA VAL A 59 -14.13 -7.29 -4.51
C VAL A 59 -12.64 -7.40 -4.77
N ALA A 60 -11.91 -6.28 -4.67
CA ALA A 60 -10.46 -6.26 -4.81
C ALA A 60 -9.78 -6.85 -3.56
N LEU A 61 -8.94 -7.87 -3.74
CA LEU A 61 -8.24 -8.53 -2.65
C LEU A 61 -7.07 -7.67 -2.15
N SER A 62 -6.76 -7.77 -0.85
CA SER A 62 -5.64 -7.06 -0.21
C SER A 62 -4.29 -7.74 -0.48
N ASP A 63 -4.24 -9.09 -0.51
CA ASP A 63 -3.05 -9.87 -0.84
C ASP A 63 -3.21 -10.64 -2.19
N PRO A 64 -2.73 -10.08 -3.31
CA PRO A 64 -2.65 -10.79 -4.59
C PRO A 64 -1.70 -12.00 -4.59
N ALA A 65 -0.64 -12.00 -3.79
CA ALA A 65 0.39 -13.05 -3.79
C ALA A 65 -0.13 -14.34 -3.11
N ALA A 66 -1.03 -14.22 -2.14
CA ALA A 66 -1.79 -15.35 -1.58
C ALA A 66 -2.59 -16.11 -2.65
N VAL A 67 -3.09 -15.43 -3.69
CA VAL A 67 -3.84 -16.05 -4.81
C VAL A 67 -2.99 -16.33 -6.05
N GLY A 68 -1.66 -16.27 -5.90
CA GLY A 68 -0.67 -16.68 -6.91
C GLY A 68 -0.17 -15.59 -7.85
N VAL A 69 -0.62 -14.33 -7.72
CA VAL A 69 -0.09 -13.23 -8.53
C VAL A 69 1.40 -13.03 -8.23
N GLY A 70 2.18 -12.77 -9.28
CA GLY A 70 3.64 -12.66 -9.23
C GLY A 70 4.37 -13.99 -9.31
N ARG A 71 3.66 -15.13 -9.42
CA ARG A 71 4.29 -16.46 -9.62
C ARG A 71 4.36 -16.84 -11.09
N LEU A 72 5.32 -17.70 -11.42
CA LEU A 72 5.33 -18.46 -12.67
C LEU A 72 4.15 -19.45 -12.67
N LEU A 73 3.36 -19.47 -13.75
CA LEU A 73 2.35 -20.51 -13.95
C LEU A 73 2.95 -21.76 -14.64
N PRO A 74 2.49 -22.97 -14.26
CA PRO A 74 3.01 -24.22 -14.81
C PRO A 74 2.76 -24.32 -16.31
N ASP A 75 3.67 -24.99 -17.02
CA ASP A 75 3.61 -25.16 -18.48
C ASP A 75 2.67 -26.29 -18.91
N LEU A 76 1.39 -26.11 -18.57
CA LEU A 76 0.31 -27.06 -18.76
C LEU A 76 0.09 -27.35 -20.25
N ASN A 77 -0.24 -28.59 -20.57
CA ASN A 77 -0.60 -29.02 -21.91
C ASN A 77 -2.13 -29.10 -22.04
N PHE A 78 -2.71 -28.29 -22.90
CA PHE A 78 -4.15 -28.19 -23.11
C PHE A 78 -4.58 -28.92 -24.38
N LYS A 79 -5.69 -29.67 -24.28
CA LYS A 79 -6.40 -30.14 -25.48
C LYS A 79 -7.04 -28.92 -26.16
N THR A 80 -6.63 -28.61 -27.38
CA THR A 80 -7.22 -27.51 -28.15
C THR A 80 -8.30 -28.07 -29.07
N VAL A 81 -9.47 -27.41 -29.18
CA VAL A 81 -10.50 -27.88 -30.10
C VAL A 81 -10.11 -27.53 -31.54
N GLY A 82 -10.11 -28.53 -32.43
CA GLY A 82 -9.82 -28.34 -33.86
C GLY A 82 -8.34 -28.10 -34.20
N ALA A 83 -7.43 -28.27 -33.23
CA ALA A 83 -5.99 -28.17 -33.43
C ALA A 83 -5.24 -29.18 -32.54
N ASP A 84 -3.94 -29.34 -32.76
CA ASP A 84 -3.09 -30.16 -31.88
C ASP A 84 -3.07 -29.61 -30.44
N PRO A 85 -2.79 -30.45 -29.43
CA PRO A 85 -2.58 -29.99 -28.05
C PRO A 85 -1.48 -28.93 -27.97
N ARG A 86 -1.71 -27.89 -27.16
CA ARG A 86 -0.85 -26.72 -27.02
C ARG A 86 -0.39 -26.55 -25.58
N ARG A 87 0.90 -26.29 -25.38
CA ARG A 87 1.44 -25.92 -24.07
C ARG A 87 1.14 -24.46 -23.75
N LEU A 88 1.05 -24.09 -22.47
CA LEU A 88 0.80 -22.70 -22.07
C LEU A 88 1.85 -21.72 -22.64
N SER A 89 3.11 -22.13 -22.70
CA SER A 89 4.17 -21.37 -23.39
C SER A 89 3.92 -21.15 -24.88
N GLU A 90 3.27 -22.08 -25.57
CA GLU A 90 2.96 -22.00 -27.01
C GLU A 90 1.71 -21.15 -27.29
N LEU A 91 1.05 -20.63 -26.25
CA LEU A 91 -0.01 -19.63 -26.34
C LEU A 91 0.51 -18.21 -26.10
N LEU A 92 1.76 -18.07 -25.63
CA LEU A 92 2.38 -16.79 -25.33
C LEU A 92 3.25 -16.30 -26.49
N GLY A 93 3.23 -14.98 -26.68
CA GLY A 93 4.13 -14.24 -27.56
C GLY A 93 4.70 -13.04 -26.82
N GLU A 94 4.96 -11.94 -27.52
CA GLU A 94 5.42 -10.68 -26.92
C GLU A 94 4.31 -9.95 -26.14
N ARG A 95 3.05 -10.26 -26.42
CA ARG A 95 1.87 -9.60 -25.85
C ARG A 95 1.37 -10.33 -24.58
N PRO A 96 0.72 -9.62 -23.64
CA PRO A 96 0.01 -10.27 -22.53
C PRO A 96 -1.06 -11.24 -23.03
N LEU A 97 -1.26 -12.35 -22.33
CA LEU A 97 -2.30 -13.35 -22.61
C LEU A 97 -3.41 -13.28 -21.56
N VAL A 98 -4.63 -13.04 -22.01
CA VAL A 98 -5.86 -13.23 -21.24
C VAL A 98 -6.31 -14.68 -21.38
N LEU A 99 -6.20 -15.43 -20.30
CA LEU A 99 -6.74 -16.78 -20.15
C LEU A 99 -8.03 -16.68 -19.33
N ALA A 100 -9.17 -16.61 -20.02
CA ALA A 100 -10.48 -16.48 -19.37
C ALA A 100 -11.14 -17.85 -19.20
N VAL A 101 -11.53 -18.16 -17.96
CA VAL A 101 -12.23 -19.39 -17.61
C VAL A 101 -13.68 -19.31 -18.09
N ARG A 102 -14.20 -20.45 -18.55
CA ARG A 102 -15.53 -20.55 -19.15
C ARG A 102 -16.23 -21.82 -18.73
N ASP A 103 -17.49 -21.65 -18.34
CA ASP A 103 -18.48 -22.71 -18.28
C ASP A 103 -19.67 -22.28 -19.16
N PRO A 104 -19.93 -22.95 -20.29
CA PRO A 104 -21.08 -22.70 -21.15
C PRO A 104 -22.44 -22.92 -20.49
N ASP A 105 -22.52 -23.66 -19.38
CA ASP A 105 -23.76 -23.92 -18.64
C ASP A 105 -23.94 -23.03 -17.40
N CYS A 106 -22.86 -22.45 -16.88
CA CYS A 106 -22.96 -21.48 -15.79
C CYS A 106 -23.74 -20.21 -16.20
N PRO A 107 -24.81 -19.82 -15.48
CA PRO A 107 -25.58 -18.62 -15.79
C PRO A 107 -24.77 -17.32 -15.74
N LEU A 108 -23.76 -17.23 -14.87
CA LEU A 108 -22.87 -16.07 -14.80
C LEU A 108 -21.84 -16.08 -15.95
N GLY A 109 -21.28 -17.25 -16.31
CA GLY A 109 -20.40 -17.41 -17.47
C GLY A 109 -21.08 -17.01 -18.79
N ARG A 110 -22.35 -17.39 -18.97
CA ARG A 110 -23.19 -16.93 -20.10
C ARG A 110 -23.32 -15.41 -20.16
N ARG A 111 -23.53 -14.74 -19.02
CA ARG A 111 -23.63 -13.26 -18.94
C ARG A 111 -22.28 -12.55 -19.12
N GLN A 112 -21.17 -13.19 -18.74
CA GLN A 112 -19.82 -12.67 -18.96
C GLN A 112 -19.39 -12.74 -20.44
N GLY A 113 -19.98 -13.65 -21.23
CA GLY A 113 -19.63 -13.86 -22.64
C GLY A 113 -19.58 -12.59 -23.50
N PRO A 114 -20.66 -11.79 -23.57
CA PRO A 114 -20.66 -10.52 -24.30
C PRO A 114 -19.63 -9.51 -23.77
N MET A 115 -19.41 -9.47 -22.45
CA MET A 115 -18.42 -8.58 -21.81
C MET A 115 -16.97 -8.94 -22.21
N LEU A 116 -16.69 -10.24 -22.39
CA LEU A 116 -15.42 -10.73 -22.94
C LEU A 116 -15.27 -10.38 -24.43
N ALA A 117 -16.37 -10.34 -25.20
CA ALA A 117 -16.33 -9.94 -26.61
C ALA A 117 -16.04 -8.44 -26.76
N GLU A 118 -16.69 -7.59 -25.95
CA GLU A 118 -16.36 -6.15 -25.82
C GLU A 118 -14.88 -5.91 -25.47
N LEU A 119 -14.31 -6.78 -24.63
CA LEU A 119 -12.90 -6.71 -24.22
C LEU A 119 -11.97 -7.16 -25.35
N GLN A 120 -12.25 -8.31 -25.98
CA GLN A 120 -11.44 -8.79 -27.11
C GLN A 120 -11.49 -7.81 -28.29
N GLN A 121 -12.62 -7.18 -28.57
CA GLN A 121 -12.71 -6.15 -29.62
C GLN A 121 -11.82 -4.94 -29.32
N ALA A 122 -11.72 -4.52 -28.05
CA ALA A 122 -10.92 -3.37 -27.63
C ALA A 122 -9.41 -3.66 -27.50
N TYR A 123 -9.02 -4.91 -27.23
CA TYR A 123 -7.63 -5.26 -26.91
C TYR A 123 -6.98 -6.30 -27.86
N GLY A 124 -7.72 -7.02 -28.70
CA GLY A 124 -7.22 -8.18 -29.47
C GLY A 124 -6.09 -7.90 -30.48
N GLN A 125 -5.79 -6.63 -30.78
CA GLN A 125 -4.59 -6.25 -31.55
C GLN A 125 -3.32 -6.16 -30.68
N ARG A 126 -3.49 -5.91 -29.37
CA ARG A 126 -2.43 -5.63 -28.38
C ARG A 126 -2.29 -6.71 -27.30
N VAL A 127 -3.28 -7.60 -27.17
CA VAL A 127 -3.39 -8.64 -26.14
C VAL A 127 -3.89 -9.92 -26.80
N ASP A 128 -3.30 -11.05 -26.44
CA ASP A 128 -3.73 -12.38 -26.87
C ASP A 128 -4.82 -12.95 -25.96
N PHE A 129 -5.69 -13.81 -26.49
CA PHE A 129 -6.84 -14.36 -25.78
C PHE A 129 -6.94 -15.87 -25.95
N ALA A 130 -7.21 -16.59 -24.86
CA ALA A 130 -7.52 -18.01 -24.86
C ALA A 130 -8.68 -18.33 -23.91
N TRP A 131 -9.52 -19.29 -24.30
CA TRP A 131 -10.77 -19.63 -23.62
C TRP A 131 -10.65 -20.99 -22.96
N LEU A 132 -10.56 -21.02 -21.63
CA LEU A 132 -10.38 -22.25 -20.87
C LEU A 132 -11.71 -22.81 -20.39
N VAL A 133 -12.17 -23.89 -21.03
CA VAL A 133 -13.42 -24.58 -20.69
C VAL A 133 -13.15 -25.68 -19.66
N SER A 134 -13.20 -25.30 -18.38
CA SER A 134 -13.03 -26.18 -17.21
C SER A 134 -14.39 -26.70 -16.74
N VAL A 135 -14.92 -27.69 -17.45
CA VAL A 135 -16.21 -28.34 -17.15
C VAL A 135 -16.05 -29.85 -17.30
N GLN A 136 -16.40 -30.63 -16.27
CA GLN A 136 -16.20 -32.07 -16.26
C GLN A 136 -17.01 -32.75 -17.39
N GLY A 137 -16.34 -33.54 -18.22
CA GLY A 137 -16.98 -34.29 -19.31
C GLY A 137 -17.55 -33.45 -20.46
N VAL A 138 -17.14 -32.18 -20.60
CA VAL A 138 -17.60 -31.28 -21.66
C VAL A 138 -17.32 -31.82 -23.07
N ASP A 139 -18.30 -31.69 -23.97
CA ASP A 139 -18.10 -31.99 -25.39
C ASP A 139 -17.28 -30.89 -26.09
N ALA A 140 -16.29 -31.32 -26.87
CA ALA A 140 -15.35 -30.42 -27.53
C ALA A 140 -16.02 -29.49 -28.55
N GLN A 141 -16.95 -30.02 -29.36
CA GLN A 141 -17.59 -29.26 -30.42
C GLN A 141 -18.64 -28.29 -29.87
N ALA A 142 -19.38 -28.70 -28.83
CA ALA A 142 -20.28 -27.83 -28.09
C ALA A 142 -19.54 -26.68 -27.39
N ALA A 143 -18.39 -26.95 -26.77
CA ALA A 143 -17.54 -25.94 -26.14
C ALA A 143 -17.01 -24.90 -27.15
N LEU A 144 -16.61 -25.35 -28.34
CA LEU A 144 -16.19 -24.47 -29.44
C LEU A 144 -17.35 -23.58 -29.93
N ALA A 145 -18.50 -24.18 -30.24
CA ALA A 145 -19.69 -23.46 -30.69
C ALA A 145 -20.15 -22.42 -29.65
N ALA A 146 -20.32 -22.82 -28.39
CA ALA A 146 -20.74 -21.92 -27.30
C ALA A 146 -19.72 -20.79 -26.97
N THR A 147 -18.51 -20.86 -27.53
CA THR A 147 -17.50 -19.80 -27.45
C THR A 147 -17.55 -18.91 -28.70
N HIS A 148 -17.54 -19.49 -29.91
CA HIS A 148 -17.48 -18.74 -31.16
C HIS A 148 -18.82 -18.11 -31.57
N ASP A 149 -19.96 -18.72 -31.25
CA ASP A 149 -21.32 -18.22 -31.58
C ASP A 149 -21.65 -16.87 -30.91
N ILE A 150 -20.98 -16.55 -29.80
CA ILE A 150 -21.09 -15.26 -29.09
C ILE A 150 -19.99 -14.25 -29.50
N GLY A 151 -19.26 -14.52 -30.58
CA GLY A 151 -18.27 -13.62 -31.16
C GLY A 151 -16.87 -13.68 -30.52
N LEU A 152 -16.58 -14.65 -29.65
CA LEU A 152 -15.22 -14.84 -29.13
C LEU A 152 -14.37 -15.63 -30.11
N SER A 153 -13.22 -15.08 -30.48
CA SER A 153 -12.25 -15.67 -31.41
C SER A 153 -10.99 -16.14 -30.68
N GLY A 154 -10.22 -17.07 -31.28
CA GLY A 154 -9.00 -17.62 -30.69
C GLY A 154 -9.15 -19.05 -30.14
N PRO A 155 -8.08 -19.60 -29.55
CA PRO A 155 -8.01 -20.99 -29.10
C PRO A 155 -9.00 -21.29 -27.95
N VAL A 156 -9.75 -22.39 -28.13
CA VAL A 156 -10.58 -22.99 -27.08
C VAL A 156 -9.82 -24.18 -26.49
N LEU A 157 -9.51 -24.08 -25.21
CA LEU A 157 -8.76 -25.05 -24.43
C LEU A 157 -9.73 -25.86 -23.57
N LEU A 158 -9.61 -27.18 -23.57
CA LEU A 158 -10.47 -28.06 -22.77
C LEU A 158 -9.75 -28.59 -21.54
N ASP A 159 -10.45 -28.52 -20.40
CA ASP A 159 -10.03 -29.03 -19.10
C ASP A 159 -11.13 -29.93 -18.53
N GLY A 160 -11.47 -30.98 -19.28
CA GLY A 160 -12.59 -31.89 -18.98
C GLY A 160 -12.37 -32.86 -17.81
N ASP A 161 -11.16 -32.89 -17.26
CA ASP A 161 -10.80 -33.63 -16.03
C ASP A 161 -10.43 -32.71 -14.85
N LEU A 162 -10.55 -31.38 -15.04
CA LEU A 162 -10.26 -30.33 -14.06
C LEU A 162 -8.80 -30.33 -13.53
N SER A 163 -7.88 -31.02 -14.20
CA SER A 163 -6.47 -31.05 -13.82
C SER A 163 -5.76 -29.71 -14.07
N ALA A 164 -6.14 -28.96 -15.11
CA ALA A 164 -5.61 -27.62 -15.33
C ALA A 164 -6.21 -26.62 -14.35
N ALA A 165 -7.52 -26.72 -14.05
CA ALA A 165 -8.15 -25.93 -12.99
C ALA A 165 -7.46 -26.13 -11.64
N ALA A 166 -7.15 -27.38 -11.27
CA ALA A 166 -6.42 -27.69 -10.04
C ALA A 166 -5.00 -27.09 -10.05
N ALA A 167 -4.25 -27.25 -11.13
CA ALA A 167 -2.88 -26.75 -11.24
C ALA A 167 -2.77 -25.22 -11.29
N LEU A 168 -3.80 -24.53 -11.80
CA LEU A 168 -3.91 -23.06 -11.78
C LEU A 168 -4.57 -22.53 -10.48
N GLY A 169 -5.16 -23.42 -9.66
CA GLY A 169 -5.94 -23.05 -8.47
C GLY A 169 -7.19 -22.24 -8.80
N LEU A 170 -7.87 -22.53 -9.91
CA LEU A 170 -9.14 -21.87 -10.29
C LEU A 170 -10.22 -22.18 -9.27
N ARG A 171 -11.05 -21.19 -8.93
CA ARG A 171 -12.16 -21.35 -7.96
C ARG A 171 -13.54 -21.21 -8.58
N THR A 172 -13.68 -20.37 -9.62
CA THR A 172 -14.97 -20.13 -10.26
C THR A 172 -14.87 -20.04 -11.78
N SER A 173 -16.00 -20.33 -12.44
CA SER A 173 -16.18 -20.35 -13.90
C SER A 173 -16.12 -18.98 -14.59
N THR A 174 -15.78 -17.92 -13.86
CA THR A 174 -15.71 -16.52 -14.34
C THR A 174 -14.36 -15.87 -14.01
N GLU A 175 -13.43 -16.61 -13.40
CA GLU A 175 -12.06 -16.12 -13.20
C GLU A 175 -11.38 -15.85 -14.54
N ILE A 176 -10.58 -14.79 -14.56
CA ILE A 176 -9.70 -14.43 -15.66
C ILE A 176 -8.29 -14.32 -15.12
N LEU A 177 -7.35 -14.99 -15.77
CA LEU A 177 -5.93 -14.89 -15.50
C LEU A 177 -5.27 -14.06 -16.61
N VAL A 178 -4.40 -13.12 -16.27
CA VAL A 178 -3.55 -12.41 -17.24
C VAL A 178 -2.10 -12.80 -17.00
N LEU A 179 -1.46 -13.32 -18.04
CA LEU A 179 -0.04 -13.67 -18.04
C LEU A 179 0.76 -12.65 -18.86
N ASP A 180 1.99 -12.39 -18.42
CA ASP A 180 3.01 -11.80 -19.31
C ASP A 180 3.74 -12.87 -20.13
N ALA A 181 4.55 -12.41 -21.10
CA ALA A 181 5.35 -13.26 -21.99
C ALA A 181 6.28 -14.24 -21.25
N ALA A 182 6.60 -14.00 -19.97
CA ALA A 182 7.40 -14.88 -19.12
C ALA A 182 6.56 -15.81 -18.23
N ARG A 183 5.30 -16.11 -18.62
CA ARG A 183 4.33 -16.93 -17.87
C ARG A 183 4.05 -16.43 -16.45
N THR A 184 4.36 -15.17 -16.12
CA THR A 184 4.09 -14.64 -14.77
C THR A 184 2.63 -14.23 -14.67
N LEU A 185 1.93 -14.67 -13.62
CA LEU A 185 0.55 -14.25 -13.38
C LEU A 185 0.54 -12.79 -12.91
N ARG A 186 -0.01 -11.87 -13.71
CA ARG A 186 -0.04 -10.42 -13.44
C ARG A 186 -1.39 -9.91 -12.94
N TYR A 187 -2.48 -10.57 -13.33
CA TYR A 187 -3.83 -10.30 -12.81
C TYR A 187 -4.64 -11.60 -12.62
N ARG A 188 -5.48 -11.65 -11.59
CA ARG A 188 -6.43 -12.75 -11.33
C ARG A 188 -7.78 -12.24 -10.82
N GLY A 189 -8.88 -12.60 -11.47
CA GLY A 189 -10.23 -12.47 -10.90
C GLY A 189 -11.29 -12.03 -11.90
N ALA A 190 -12.23 -11.19 -11.48
CA ALA A 190 -13.33 -10.68 -12.30
C ALA A 190 -12.87 -9.76 -13.44
N LEU A 191 -13.76 -9.52 -14.40
CA LEU A 191 -13.56 -8.55 -15.50
C LEU A 191 -13.78 -7.11 -15.00
N ASP A 192 -14.92 -6.89 -14.36
CA ASP A 192 -15.42 -5.63 -13.78
C ASP A 192 -16.49 -5.94 -12.71
N ASP A 193 -17.10 -4.91 -12.10
CA ASP A 193 -18.17 -5.07 -11.10
C ASP A 193 -19.60 -5.19 -11.69
N ARG A 194 -19.76 -5.43 -13.00
CA ARG A 194 -21.10 -5.67 -13.58
C ARG A 194 -21.71 -6.98 -13.09
N LEU A 195 -20.89 -7.99 -12.79
CA LEU A 195 -21.35 -9.32 -12.40
C LEU A 195 -21.19 -9.56 -10.90
N GLY A 196 -22.25 -10.10 -10.31
CA GLY A 196 -22.26 -10.61 -8.95
C GLY A 196 -23.25 -11.77 -8.81
N LEU A 197 -23.19 -12.50 -7.71
CA LEU A 197 -24.26 -13.45 -7.38
C LEU A 197 -25.57 -12.65 -7.19
N GLY A 198 -26.66 -13.16 -7.77
CA GLY A 198 -28.00 -12.54 -7.63
C GLY A 198 -28.24 -11.21 -8.35
N PHE A 199 -27.26 -10.60 -9.03
CA PHE A 199 -27.48 -9.35 -9.78
C PHE A 199 -26.62 -9.21 -11.05
N THR A 200 -26.95 -8.22 -11.88
CA THR A 200 -26.09 -7.76 -12.98
C THR A 200 -26.32 -6.25 -13.15
N ARG A 201 -25.25 -5.46 -13.32
CA ARG A 201 -25.34 -4.02 -13.59
C ARG A 201 -25.35 -3.76 -15.10
N GLU A 202 -26.03 -2.70 -15.52
CA GLU A 202 -26.00 -2.20 -16.89
C GLU A 202 -24.62 -1.60 -17.25
N HIS A 203 -24.02 -0.86 -16.31
CA HIS A 203 -22.69 -0.26 -16.46
C HIS A 203 -21.78 -0.69 -15.30
N ALA A 204 -20.50 -0.89 -15.63
CA ALA A 204 -19.45 -1.03 -14.64
C ALA A 204 -19.17 0.32 -13.95
N ARG A 205 -18.75 0.25 -12.70
CA ARG A 205 -18.17 1.33 -11.91
C ARG A 205 -16.67 1.09 -11.70
N GLN A 206 -16.22 -0.16 -11.81
CA GLN A 206 -14.85 -0.60 -11.58
C GLN A 206 -14.37 -1.46 -12.75
N HIS A 207 -13.35 -1.03 -13.47
CA HIS A 207 -12.88 -1.67 -14.71
C HIS A 207 -11.55 -2.44 -14.53
N TRP A 208 -11.45 -3.30 -13.51
CA TRP A 208 -10.18 -3.88 -13.05
C TRP A 208 -9.36 -4.56 -14.16
N LEU A 209 -9.98 -5.39 -15.01
CA LEU A 209 -9.22 -6.06 -16.06
C LEU A 209 -8.75 -5.10 -17.17
N ARG A 210 -9.52 -4.05 -17.50
CA ARG A 210 -9.08 -3.03 -18.46
C ARG A 210 -7.89 -2.26 -17.90
N ALA A 211 -8.01 -1.74 -16.68
CA ALA A 211 -6.93 -1.05 -15.98
C ALA A 211 -5.67 -1.92 -15.82
N ALA A 212 -5.81 -3.23 -15.61
CA ALA A 212 -4.70 -4.16 -15.57
C ALA A 212 -4.04 -4.36 -16.94
N LEU A 213 -4.82 -4.49 -18.02
CA LEU A 213 -4.27 -4.62 -19.37
C LEU A 213 -3.58 -3.32 -19.82
N ASP A 214 -4.17 -2.15 -19.57
CA ASP A 214 -3.57 -0.85 -19.91
C ASP A 214 -2.25 -0.64 -19.15
N ALA A 215 -2.22 -0.88 -17.83
CA ALA A 215 -0.98 -0.82 -17.04
C ALA A 215 0.12 -1.76 -17.57
N LEU A 216 -0.23 -2.99 -17.97
CA LEU A 216 0.73 -3.95 -18.53
C LEU A 216 1.24 -3.56 -19.91
N LEU A 217 0.38 -2.98 -20.76
CA LEU A 217 0.78 -2.46 -22.08
C LEU A 217 1.70 -1.23 -21.98
N GLU A 218 1.63 -0.50 -20.86
CA GLU A 218 2.55 0.58 -20.51
C GLU A 218 3.80 0.10 -19.72
N GLY A 219 3.96 -1.21 -19.51
CA GLY A 219 5.11 -1.77 -18.77
C GLY A 219 5.05 -1.59 -17.24
N ARG A 220 3.91 -1.17 -16.69
CA ARG A 220 3.68 -0.93 -15.26
C ARG A 220 3.05 -2.16 -14.58
N ASP A 221 3.05 -2.19 -13.25
CA ASP A 221 2.24 -3.14 -12.48
C ASP A 221 0.80 -2.60 -12.32
N PRO A 222 -0.26 -3.43 -12.43
CA PRO A 222 -1.62 -3.01 -12.12
C PRO A 222 -1.78 -2.61 -10.64
N ALA A 223 -2.59 -1.60 -10.35
CA ALA A 223 -2.93 -1.21 -8.97
C ALA A 223 -3.79 -2.28 -8.27
N VAL A 224 -4.82 -2.78 -8.95
CA VAL A 224 -5.59 -3.96 -8.53
C VAL A 224 -5.12 -5.16 -9.33
N ARG A 225 -4.42 -6.08 -8.68
CA ARG A 225 -3.88 -7.30 -9.31
C ARG A 225 -4.70 -8.56 -9.01
N ALA A 226 -5.58 -8.51 -8.01
CA ALA A 226 -6.43 -9.62 -7.65
C ALA A 226 -7.82 -9.17 -7.21
N THR A 227 -8.85 -9.88 -7.65
CA THR A 227 -10.25 -9.71 -7.22
C THR A 227 -10.89 -11.07 -6.94
N SER A 228 -11.98 -11.10 -6.19
CA SER A 228 -12.92 -12.23 -6.24
C SER A 228 -13.65 -12.25 -7.60
N ALA A 229 -14.12 -13.42 -8.03
CA ALA A 229 -14.83 -13.60 -9.29
C ALA A 229 -16.13 -14.37 -9.04
N PRO A 230 -17.28 -13.68 -8.86
CA PRO A 230 -18.57 -14.32 -8.71
C PRO A 230 -18.90 -15.19 -9.94
N GLY A 231 -19.09 -16.49 -9.73
CA GLY A 231 -19.25 -17.49 -10.79
C GLY A 231 -19.68 -18.83 -10.22
N CYS A 232 -19.83 -19.85 -11.07
CA CYS A 232 -20.12 -21.21 -10.63
C CYS A 232 -18.84 -21.83 -10.06
N VAL A 233 -18.93 -22.49 -8.90
CA VAL A 233 -17.77 -23.07 -8.21
C VAL A 233 -17.16 -24.21 -9.03
N ILE A 234 -15.84 -24.23 -9.14
CA ILE A 234 -15.08 -25.33 -9.75
C ILE A 234 -14.52 -26.20 -8.63
N GLU A 235 -15.06 -27.40 -8.46
CA GLU A 235 -14.54 -28.39 -7.52
C GLU A 235 -13.38 -29.15 -8.16
N THR A 236 -12.16 -28.69 -7.89
CA THR A 236 -10.94 -29.26 -8.47
C THR A 236 -10.50 -30.55 -7.75
N PRO A 237 -9.98 -31.57 -8.48
CA PRO A 237 -9.42 -32.76 -7.86
C PRO A 237 -8.19 -32.43 -7.00
N ALA A 238 -8.03 -33.14 -5.88
CA ALA A 238 -6.88 -33.04 -5.01
C ALA A 238 -5.59 -33.45 -5.77
N THR A 239 -4.80 -32.45 -6.17
CA THR A 239 -3.59 -32.67 -6.97
C THR A 239 -2.39 -32.96 -6.06
N SER A 240 -1.72 -34.10 -6.28
CA SER A 240 -0.58 -34.54 -5.46
C SER A 240 0.80 -34.26 -6.09
N LEU A 241 0.87 -33.39 -7.10
CA LEU A 241 2.15 -32.90 -7.62
C LEU A 241 2.73 -31.90 -6.63
N ALA A 242 3.48 -32.41 -5.65
CA ALA A 242 4.38 -31.59 -4.86
C ALA A 242 5.38 -30.91 -5.82
N PRO A 243 5.39 -29.57 -5.93
CA PRO A 243 6.37 -28.89 -6.77
C PRO A 243 7.78 -29.19 -6.24
N GLY A 244 8.76 -29.16 -7.14
CA GLY A 244 10.17 -29.17 -6.74
C GLY A 244 10.51 -27.95 -5.86
N PRO A 245 11.69 -27.93 -5.22
CA PRO A 245 12.12 -26.75 -4.48
C PRO A 245 12.10 -25.51 -5.39
N PRO A 246 11.73 -24.32 -4.87
CA PRO A 246 11.74 -23.10 -5.65
C PRO A 246 13.12 -22.84 -6.25
N SER A 247 13.16 -22.11 -7.35
CA SER A 247 14.37 -21.86 -8.14
C SER A 247 14.61 -20.37 -8.36
N TRP A 248 15.83 -20.01 -8.76
CA TRP A 248 16.16 -18.63 -9.10
C TRP A 248 15.32 -18.11 -10.25
N HIS A 249 15.33 -18.80 -11.38
CA HIS A 249 14.60 -18.37 -12.58
C HIS A 249 13.09 -18.51 -12.41
N GLY A 250 12.58 -19.58 -11.79
CA GLY A 250 11.14 -19.78 -11.61
C GLY A 250 10.51 -18.86 -10.58
N ASP A 251 11.19 -18.58 -9.46
CA ASP A 251 10.52 -18.13 -8.25
C ASP A 251 11.22 -16.92 -7.58
N VAL A 252 12.48 -17.08 -7.20
CA VAL A 252 13.17 -16.10 -6.33
C VAL A 252 13.45 -14.79 -7.05
N SER A 253 13.84 -14.83 -8.33
CA SER A 253 14.05 -13.60 -9.10
C SER A 253 12.77 -12.77 -9.27
N ARG A 254 11.57 -13.39 -9.31
CA ARG A 254 10.29 -12.67 -9.31
C ARG A 254 10.06 -11.93 -7.99
N VAL A 255 10.28 -12.62 -6.86
CA VAL A 255 10.14 -12.01 -5.51
C VAL A 255 11.12 -10.84 -5.34
N LEU A 256 12.41 -11.04 -5.62
CA LEU A 256 13.41 -9.98 -5.45
C LEU A 256 13.18 -8.81 -6.41
N GLN A 257 12.77 -9.06 -7.66
CA GLN A 257 12.47 -7.99 -8.62
C GLN A 257 11.27 -7.14 -8.19
N GLN A 258 10.24 -7.77 -7.63
CA GLN A 258 9.04 -7.08 -7.17
C GLN A 258 9.25 -6.32 -5.85
N LYS A 259 10.04 -6.88 -4.91
CA LYS A 259 10.06 -6.46 -3.51
C LYS A 259 11.39 -5.87 -3.01
N CYS A 260 12.50 -6.08 -3.75
CA CYS A 260 13.84 -5.67 -3.28
C CYS A 260 14.61 -4.81 -4.28
N MET A 261 14.47 -5.05 -5.60
CA MET A 261 15.30 -4.45 -6.64
C MET A 261 15.01 -2.97 -6.94
N SER A 262 13.99 -2.35 -6.32
CA SER A 262 13.87 -0.89 -6.28
C SER A 262 15.09 -0.24 -5.64
N CYS A 263 15.58 -0.84 -4.54
CA CYS A 263 16.76 -0.42 -3.81
C CYS A 263 18.00 -1.27 -4.17
N HIS A 264 17.85 -2.60 -4.22
CA HIS A 264 18.94 -3.56 -4.44
C HIS A 264 19.26 -3.80 -5.93
N ARG A 265 19.70 -2.75 -6.62
CA ARG A 265 20.20 -2.76 -8.00
C ARG A 265 21.48 -1.93 -8.13
N ALA A 266 22.26 -2.10 -9.19
CA ALA A 266 23.56 -1.45 -9.36
C ALA A 266 23.55 0.08 -9.24
N ALA A 267 22.46 0.74 -9.65
CA ALA A 267 22.22 2.17 -9.53
C ALA A 267 21.08 2.51 -8.55
N GLY A 268 20.91 1.70 -7.51
CA GLY A 268 19.93 1.90 -6.44
C GLY A 268 20.58 2.34 -5.13
N PRO A 269 19.79 2.85 -4.15
CA PRO A 269 20.30 3.34 -2.87
C PRO A 269 20.84 2.26 -1.93
N ALA A 270 20.62 0.96 -2.19
CA ALA A 270 21.10 -0.09 -1.29
C ALA A 270 22.59 -0.42 -1.53
N PRO A 271 23.36 -0.79 -0.49
CA PRO A 271 24.82 -1.02 -0.57
C PRO A 271 25.23 -2.26 -1.38
N PHE A 272 24.29 -3.02 -1.95
CA PHE A 272 24.57 -4.11 -2.88
C PHE A 272 23.36 -4.45 -3.75
N ALA A 273 23.64 -4.87 -4.98
CA ALA A 273 22.66 -5.36 -5.94
C ALA A 273 22.22 -6.82 -5.67
N LEU A 274 20.99 -7.16 -6.06
CA LEU A 274 20.38 -8.51 -5.99
C LEU A 274 19.83 -8.98 -7.35
N GLU A 275 20.39 -8.47 -8.44
CA GLU A 275 19.88 -8.61 -9.80
C GLU A 275 20.23 -9.97 -10.44
N THR A 276 21.20 -10.69 -9.87
CA THR A 276 21.73 -11.95 -10.41
C THR A 276 21.78 -13.07 -9.36
N LEU A 277 21.73 -14.31 -9.85
CA LEU A 277 21.89 -15.53 -9.05
C LEU A 277 23.16 -15.51 -8.19
N ALA A 278 24.27 -15.01 -8.73
CA ALA A 278 25.54 -14.94 -8.02
C ALA A 278 25.48 -13.98 -6.83
N GLN A 279 24.90 -12.79 -7.02
CA GLN A 279 24.68 -11.81 -5.95
C GLN A 279 23.74 -12.35 -4.87
N ALA A 280 22.59 -12.93 -5.25
CA ALA A 280 21.64 -13.49 -4.31
C ALA A 280 22.22 -14.67 -3.51
N ARG A 281 22.97 -15.59 -4.15
CA ARG A 281 23.69 -16.68 -3.47
C ARG A 281 24.76 -16.18 -2.51
N ALA A 282 25.49 -15.11 -2.86
CA ALA A 282 26.49 -14.49 -1.99
C ALA A 282 25.86 -13.82 -0.77
N LYS A 283 24.61 -13.36 -0.87
CA LYS A 283 23.86 -12.70 0.21
C LYS A 283 22.83 -13.60 0.91
N ARG A 284 22.71 -14.89 0.56
CA ARG A 284 21.62 -15.78 1.02
C ARG A 284 21.37 -15.79 2.53
N GLY A 285 22.42 -15.85 3.35
CA GLY A 285 22.29 -15.80 4.81
C GLY A 285 21.76 -14.46 5.33
N MET A 286 22.14 -13.35 4.68
CA MET A 286 21.65 -12.01 4.99
C MET A 286 20.21 -11.81 4.51
N ILE A 287 19.84 -12.37 3.35
CA ILE A 287 18.45 -12.39 2.86
C ILE A 287 17.56 -13.08 3.91
N ARG A 288 17.89 -14.33 4.29
CA ARG A 288 17.16 -15.06 5.33
C ARG A 288 17.05 -14.23 6.61
N TYR A 289 18.17 -13.79 7.18
CA TYR A 289 18.18 -13.00 8.42
C TYR A 289 17.27 -11.77 8.34
N ALA A 290 17.39 -10.96 7.27
CA ALA A 290 16.62 -9.74 7.15
C ALA A 290 15.11 -10.00 6.97
N THR A 291 14.74 -11.07 6.24
CA THR A 291 13.33 -11.46 6.07
C THR A 291 12.74 -12.20 7.27
N ASP A 292 13.56 -12.89 8.08
CA ASP A 292 13.14 -13.55 9.33
C ASP A 292 12.81 -12.54 10.42
N HIS A 293 13.59 -11.45 10.50
CA HIS A 293 13.46 -10.41 11.52
C HIS A 293 12.58 -9.23 11.07
N GLY A 294 11.97 -9.28 9.88
CA GLY A 294 11.13 -8.21 9.35
C GLY A 294 11.86 -6.91 8.96
N ILE A 295 13.20 -6.94 8.89
CA ILE A 295 14.04 -5.79 8.55
C ILE A 295 13.91 -5.44 7.06
N MET A 296 13.73 -6.45 6.20
CA MET A 296 13.62 -6.28 4.75
C MET A 296 12.49 -7.13 4.14
N PRO A 297 11.73 -6.58 3.17
CA PRO A 297 11.69 -5.16 2.79
C PRO A 297 11.09 -4.31 3.92
N PRO A 298 11.49 -3.02 4.03
CA PRO A 298 11.03 -2.15 5.11
C PRO A 298 9.54 -1.84 4.93
N TRP A 299 8.71 -2.31 5.86
CA TRP A 299 7.28 -2.06 5.85
C TRP A 299 6.71 -2.13 7.28
N GLY A 300 6.44 -0.97 7.88
CA GLY A 300 6.00 -0.88 9.28
C GLY A 300 4.50 -1.06 9.51
N ALA A 301 3.66 -0.99 8.48
CA ALA A 301 2.20 -1.05 8.64
C ALA A 301 1.73 -2.45 9.03
N ALA A 302 0.93 -2.53 10.09
CA ALA A 302 0.40 -3.79 10.63
C ALA A 302 -0.53 -4.51 9.63
N PRO A 303 -0.54 -5.86 9.61
CA PRO A 303 -1.52 -6.63 8.86
C PRO A 303 -2.96 -6.23 9.21
N GLY A 304 -3.81 -6.09 8.19
CA GLY A 304 -5.21 -5.64 8.36
C GLY A 304 -5.41 -4.13 8.26
N THR A 305 -4.33 -3.34 8.17
CA THR A 305 -4.41 -1.91 7.79
C THR A 305 -4.23 -1.74 6.27
N GLY A 306 -4.67 -0.60 5.72
CA GLY A 306 -4.70 -0.35 4.27
C GLY A 306 -6.09 -0.56 3.66
N PRO A 307 -6.21 -0.95 2.37
CA PRO A 307 -5.15 -1.46 1.48
C PRO A 307 -4.21 -0.39 0.94
N TRP A 308 -2.97 -0.80 0.64
CA TRP A 308 -1.89 0.09 0.21
C TRP A 308 -1.53 -0.10 -1.28
N SER A 309 -1.23 0.98 -1.98
CA SER A 309 -0.76 0.94 -3.37
C SER A 309 0.74 0.66 -3.49
N ASN A 310 1.52 1.01 -2.46
CA ASN A 310 2.98 0.86 -2.41
C ASN A 310 3.46 -0.22 -1.42
N ASP A 311 2.65 -1.25 -1.15
CA ASP A 311 2.97 -2.34 -0.21
C ASP A 311 4.26 -3.10 -0.59
N LEU A 312 5.31 -2.93 0.22
CA LEU A 312 6.59 -3.63 0.08
C LEU A 312 6.71 -4.88 0.99
N SER A 313 5.73 -5.21 1.83
CA SER A 313 5.80 -6.39 2.72
C SER A 313 5.94 -7.71 1.95
N LEU A 314 6.58 -8.72 2.54
CA LEU A 314 6.58 -10.07 1.96
C LEU A 314 5.34 -10.83 2.42
N ALA A 315 4.52 -11.30 1.47
CA ALA A 315 3.46 -12.25 1.79
C ALA A 315 4.09 -13.54 2.36
N PRO A 316 3.42 -14.28 3.28
CA PRO A 316 3.98 -15.48 3.90
C PRO A 316 4.50 -16.52 2.90
N SER A 317 3.81 -16.65 1.75
CA SER A 317 4.25 -17.54 0.66
C SER A 317 5.52 -17.05 -0.06
N GLN A 318 5.75 -15.75 -0.18
CA GLN A 318 6.98 -15.20 -0.77
C GLN A 318 8.18 -15.41 0.15
N LYS A 319 8.01 -15.21 1.46
CA LYS A 319 9.03 -15.56 2.45
C LYS A 319 9.37 -17.06 2.38
N ALA A 320 8.35 -17.93 2.41
CA ALA A 320 8.54 -19.38 2.29
C ALA A 320 9.25 -19.80 0.98
N THR A 321 8.99 -19.10 -0.14
CA THR A 321 9.73 -19.29 -1.40
C THR A 321 11.22 -18.97 -1.26
N LEU A 322 11.57 -17.86 -0.60
CA LEU A 322 12.97 -17.50 -0.34
C LEU A 322 13.65 -18.53 0.57
N ASP A 323 12.99 -18.91 1.66
CA ASP A 323 13.53 -19.88 2.61
C ASP A 323 13.76 -21.26 1.98
N ALA A 324 12.75 -21.81 1.30
CA ALA A 324 12.87 -23.12 0.65
C ALA A 324 13.90 -23.14 -0.49
N TRP A 325 14.11 -22.01 -1.18
CA TRP A 325 15.21 -21.87 -2.14
C TRP A 325 16.58 -21.90 -1.45
N ILE A 326 16.73 -21.24 -0.31
CA ILE A 326 17.98 -21.23 0.47
C ILE A 326 18.29 -22.62 1.03
N ASP A 327 17.29 -23.32 1.57
CA ASP A 327 17.45 -24.67 2.12
C ASP A 327 17.76 -25.72 1.04
N ALA A 328 17.35 -25.48 -0.21
CA ALA A 328 17.69 -26.30 -1.38
C ALA A 328 19.08 -25.99 -2.00
N ASP A 329 19.93 -25.24 -1.30
CA ASP A 329 21.22 -24.68 -1.78
C ASP A 329 21.09 -23.81 -3.05
N CYS A 330 20.05 -22.97 -3.05
CA CYS A 330 19.83 -21.90 -4.01
C CYS A 330 19.84 -22.37 -5.48
N PRO A 331 19.00 -23.34 -5.91
CA PRO A 331 19.03 -23.91 -7.26
C PRO A 331 18.70 -22.87 -8.33
N ALA A 332 19.29 -23.01 -9.52
CA ALA A 332 19.13 -22.05 -10.61
C ALA A 332 17.74 -22.14 -11.29
N GLY A 333 17.23 -23.35 -11.52
CA GLY A 333 16.07 -23.57 -12.40
C GLY A 333 16.44 -23.42 -13.89
N GLN A 334 15.43 -23.38 -14.76
CA GLN A 334 15.65 -23.20 -16.20
C GLN A 334 15.69 -21.71 -16.56
N PRO A 335 16.66 -21.22 -17.35
CA PRO A 335 16.69 -19.83 -17.79
C PRO A 335 15.43 -19.36 -18.54
N ALA A 336 14.74 -20.28 -19.23
CA ALA A 336 13.46 -20.01 -19.90
C ALA A 336 12.29 -19.72 -18.95
N ASP A 337 12.44 -20.02 -17.65
CA ASP A 337 11.46 -19.70 -16.62
C ASP A 337 11.66 -18.30 -16.02
N ALA A 338 12.74 -17.59 -16.36
CA ALA A 338 13.06 -16.27 -15.82
C ALA A 338 11.92 -15.26 -16.07
N PRO A 339 11.64 -14.34 -15.12
CA PRO A 339 10.72 -13.24 -15.38
C PRO A 339 11.27 -12.29 -16.45
N LEU A 340 10.37 -11.51 -17.06
CA LEU A 340 10.78 -10.34 -17.83
C LEU A 340 11.66 -9.43 -16.94
N PRO A 341 12.82 -8.95 -17.41
CA PRO A 341 13.63 -8.00 -16.65
C PRO A 341 12.85 -6.69 -16.42
N ARG A 342 12.79 -6.23 -15.17
CA ARG A 342 12.29 -4.89 -14.86
C ARG A 342 13.34 -3.87 -15.30
N ALA A 343 12.99 -3.08 -16.30
CA ALA A 343 13.75 -1.89 -16.65
C ALA A 343 13.60 -0.85 -15.53
N TRP A 344 14.71 -0.22 -15.17
CA TRP A 344 14.73 0.98 -14.33
C TRP A 344 15.38 2.09 -15.14
N PRO A 345 14.72 3.23 -15.38
CA PRO A 345 15.32 4.32 -16.14
C PRO A 345 16.56 4.86 -15.42
N GLU A 346 17.60 5.17 -16.20
CA GLU A 346 18.78 5.91 -15.76
C GLU A 346 18.52 7.42 -15.76
N SER A 347 17.51 7.86 -16.51
CA SER A 347 16.94 9.20 -16.51
C SER A 347 15.81 9.30 -15.47
N TRP A 348 14.81 10.15 -15.73
CA TRP A 348 13.64 10.35 -14.88
C TRP A 348 12.67 9.18 -14.98
N ALA A 349 12.24 8.66 -13.83
CA ALA A 349 11.26 7.58 -13.70
C ALA A 349 9.83 7.95 -14.15
N LEU A 350 9.47 9.23 -14.13
CA LEU A 350 8.19 9.72 -14.68
C LEU A 350 8.25 10.10 -16.18
N GLY A 351 9.38 9.83 -16.85
CA GLY A 351 9.70 10.41 -18.15
C GLY A 351 10.28 11.82 -18.00
N GLU A 352 10.71 12.43 -19.12
CA GLU A 352 11.37 13.75 -19.09
C GLU A 352 10.43 14.81 -18.48
N PRO A 353 10.87 15.58 -17.46
CA PRO A 353 10.06 16.59 -16.80
C PRO A 353 9.94 17.87 -17.64
N ASP A 354 8.82 18.57 -17.49
CA ASP A 354 8.57 19.87 -18.11
C ASP A 354 9.42 21.00 -17.50
N ALA A 355 9.84 20.84 -16.25
CA ALA A 355 10.79 21.72 -15.57
C ALA A 355 11.71 20.93 -14.62
N THR A 356 12.99 21.32 -14.56
CA THR A 356 13.98 20.75 -13.62
C THR A 356 14.65 21.86 -12.83
N TYR A 357 14.77 21.67 -11.52
CA TYR A 357 15.50 22.56 -10.61
C TYR A 357 16.53 21.77 -9.81
N THR A 358 17.77 22.26 -9.71
CA THR A 358 18.89 21.54 -9.09
C THR A 358 19.55 22.39 -8.00
N GLY A 359 19.82 21.77 -6.86
CA GLY A 359 20.49 22.41 -5.72
C GLY A 359 21.98 22.70 -5.93
N PRO A 360 22.62 23.35 -4.94
CA PRO A 360 24.07 23.48 -4.87
C PRO A 360 24.75 22.11 -4.69
N ALA A 361 26.08 22.10 -4.68
CA ALA A 361 26.85 20.94 -4.26
C ALA A 361 27.06 20.95 -2.73
N ILE A 362 26.89 19.79 -2.10
CA ILE A 362 27.10 19.59 -0.67
C ILE A 362 28.12 18.45 -0.51
N GLU A 363 29.23 18.72 0.17
CA GLU A 363 30.22 17.68 0.46
C GLU A 363 29.79 16.87 1.70
N VAL A 364 29.85 15.55 1.57
CA VAL A 364 29.53 14.58 2.62
C VAL A 364 30.81 13.85 3.04
N PRO A 365 31.27 13.98 4.30
CA PRO A 365 32.45 13.29 4.78
C PRO A 365 32.19 11.79 4.97
N ALA A 366 33.26 10.99 4.92
CA ALA A 366 33.20 9.55 5.16
C ALA A 366 32.69 9.13 6.55
N THR A 367 32.75 10.01 7.55
CA THR A 367 32.32 9.71 8.93
C THR A 367 31.77 10.95 9.63
N GLY A 368 30.95 10.73 10.66
CA GLY A 368 30.36 11.79 11.50
C GLY A 368 28.86 11.98 11.24
N VAL A 369 28.25 12.88 12.02
CA VAL A 369 26.85 13.29 11.86
C VAL A 369 26.83 14.65 11.18
N LEU A 370 26.03 14.80 10.14
CA LEU A 370 25.79 16.08 9.49
C LEU A 370 24.50 16.71 10.07
N PRO A 371 24.47 18.03 10.32
CA PRO A 371 23.20 18.70 10.53
C PRO A 371 22.39 18.70 9.22
N TYR A 372 21.07 18.89 9.34
CA TYR A 372 20.20 19.16 8.20
C TYR A 372 20.74 20.30 7.33
N GLN A 373 20.66 20.11 6.01
CA GLN A 373 21.10 21.09 5.02
C GLN A 373 19.88 21.78 4.40
N TYR A 374 19.90 23.11 4.42
CA TYR A 374 18.80 23.95 3.95
C TYR A 374 19.29 24.89 2.84
N TYR A 375 18.58 24.93 1.71
CA TYR A 375 18.84 25.87 0.61
C TYR A 375 17.58 26.17 -0.18
N TYR A 376 17.59 27.28 -0.91
CA TYR A 376 16.44 27.77 -1.69
C TYR A 376 16.81 27.83 -3.17
N VAL A 377 15.95 27.25 -4.02
CA VAL A 377 16.07 27.30 -5.49
C VAL A 377 14.87 28.04 -6.06
N LYS A 378 15.11 29.10 -6.84
CA LYS A 378 14.03 29.88 -7.43
C LYS A 378 13.49 29.21 -8.69
N THR A 379 12.18 29.11 -8.83
CA THR A 379 11.55 28.72 -10.10
C THR A 379 11.48 29.89 -11.07
N ASP A 380 11.58 29.58 -12.35
CA ASP A 380 11.46 30.49 -13.49
C ASP A 380 10.03 30.52 -14.09
N GLN A 381 9.06 29.89 -13.41
CA GLN A 381 7.68 29.81 -13.89
C GLN A 381 7.03 31.19 -13.95
N ALA A 382 6.73 31.65 -15.17
CA ALA A 382 6.12 32.96 -15.42
C ALA A 382 4.63 33.04 -15.04
N GLN A 383 3.99 31.90 -14.75
CA GLN A 383 2.58 31.76 -14.39
C GLN A 383 2.41 30.54 -13.47
N ASP A 384 1.30 30.49 -12.75
CA ASP A 384 0.93 29.32 -11.96
C ASP A 384 0.84 28.05 -12.83
N ARG A 385 1.29 26.94 -12.26
CA ARG A 385 1.25 25.60 -12.87
C ARG A 385 0.56 24.61 -11.94
N TRP A 386 -0.10 23.63 -12.55
CA TRP A 386 -0.57 22.43 -11.86
C TRP A 386 0.44 21.32 -12.11
N VAL A 387 1.00 20.78 -11.03
CA VAL A 387 2.02 19.73 -11.05
C VAL A 387 1.35 18.41 -10.67
N ASP A 388 1.27 17.48 -11.62
CA ASP A 388 0.65 16.17 -11.46
C ASP A 388 1.67 15.01 -11.42
N GLY A 389 2.96 15.31 -11.60
CA GLY A 389 4.08 14.41 -11.33
C GLY A 389 5.26 15.14 -10.71
N ILE A 390 5.87 14.54 -9.68
CA ILE A 390 7.10 15.04 -9.07
C ILE A 390 8.10 13.91 -8.92
N GLU A 391 9.35 14.19 -9.24
CA GLU A 391 10.47 13.29 -9.00
C GLU A 391 11.66 14.02 -8.35
N LEU A 392 12.16 13.49 -7.24
CA LEU A 392 13.36 13.94 -6.55
C LEU A 392 14.50 12.95 -6.79
N ARG A 393 15.65 13.47 -7.23
CA ARG A 393 16.84 12.70 -7.63
C ARG A 393 18.10 13.25 -6.95
N PRO A 394 18.54 12.66 -5.83
CA PRO A 394 19.88 12.85 -5.30
C PRO A 394 20.96 12.28 -6.23
N SER A 395 22.06 13.00 -6.43
CA SER A 395 23.22 12.48 -7.18
C SER A 395 23.98 11.38 -6.44
N ALA A 396 23.94 11.42 -5.11
CA ALA A 396 24.64 10.48 -4.21
C ALA A 396 23.62 9.77 -3.30
N SER A 397 22.72 8.97 -3.90
CA SER A 397 21.57 8.40 -3.18
C SER A 397 21.89 7.45 -2.01
N THR A 398 23.15 7.01 -1.83
CA THR A 398 23.57 6.19 -0.68
C THR A 398 23.73 7.00 0.61
N VAL A 399 23.90 8.32 0.52
CA VAL A 399 24.09 9.23 1.67
C VAL A 399 22.90 10.14 1.96
N VAL A 400 21.81 10.05 1.18
CA VAL A 400 20.59 10.86 1.40
C VAL A 400 19.53 10.03 2.11
N HIS A 401 19.31 10.36 3.39
CA HIS A 401 18.33 9.69 4.23
C HIS A 401 16.89 10.14 3.91
N HIS A 402 16.66 11.43 3.70
CA HIS A 402 15.43 11.96 3.10
C HIS A 402 15.62 13.38 2.57
N VAL A 403 14.68 13.85 1.73
CA VAL A 403 14.55 15.27 1.34
C VAL A 403 13.10 15.69 1.51
N LEU A 404 12.86 16.87 2.09
CA LEU A 404 11.58 17.57 2.01
C LEU A 404 11.75 18.87 1.22
N VAL A 405 10.73 19.24 0.43
CA VAL A 405 10.69 20.49 -0.32
C VAL A 405 9.44 21.28 0.07
N PHE A 406 9.60 22.57 0.34
CA PHE A 406 8.52 23.49 0.71
C PHE A 406 8.44 24.65 -0.30
N LEU A 407 7.25 25.23 -0.45
CA LEU A 407 7.06 26.50 -1.15
C LEU A 407 7.21 27.65 -0.15
N GLU A 408 8.43 28.19 -0.02
CA GLU A 408 8.78 29.17 1.01
C GLU A 408 9.80 30.17 0.44
N ASP A 409 9.55 31.46 0.62
CA ASP A 409 10.51 32.51 0.24
C ASP A 409 11.79 32.44 1.11
N PRO A 410 12.98 32.69 0.54
CA PRO A 410 14.21 32.74 1.31
C PRO A 410 14.23 33.91 2.30
N PRO A 411 15.01 33.81 3.40
CA PRO A 411 15.18 34.92 4.33
C PRO A 411 15.79 36.16 3.65
N LEU A 412 15.48 37.34 4.18
CA LEU A 412 16.01 38.60 3.65
C LEU A 412 17.55 38.59 3.65
N GLY A 413 18.13 38.87 2.49
CA GLY A 413 19.59 38.87 2.29
C GLY A 413 20.20 37.49 2.01
N TYR A 414 19.40 36.46 1.73
CA TYR A 414 19.88 35.16 1.26
C TYR A 414 20.79 35.32 0.03
N ASP A 415 21.98 34.75 0.13
CA ASP A 415 23.09 34.87 -0.83
C ASP A 415 23.27 33.62 -1.72
N GLY A 416 22.42 32.60 -1.55
CA GLY A 416 22.52 31.31 -2.23
C GLY A 416 23.32 30.25 -1.47
N SER A 417 23.81 30.54 -0.25
CA SER A 417 24.54 29.58 0.57
C SER A 417 23.64 28.46 1.14
N VAL A 418 24.26 27.34 1.48
CA VAL A 418 23.60 26.27 2.25
C VAL A 418 23.66 26.64 3.74
N SER A 419 22.51 26.58 4.41
CA SER A 419 22.35 26.83 5.84
C SER A 419 22.18 25.52 6.61
N THR A 420 22.67 25.48 7.85
CA THR A 420 22.39 24.39 8.81
C THR A 420 21.24 24.70 9.76
N ARG A 421 20.47 25.75 9.45
CA ARG A 421 19.28 26.21 10.19
C ARG A 421 18.21 26.64 9.20
N GLY A 422 16.98 26.19 9.42
CA GLY A 422 15.86 26.57 8.54
C GLY A 422 14.49 26.12 9.01
N GLY A 423 14.42 25.00 9.74
CA GLY A 423 13.16 24.41 10.17
C GLY A 423 12.20 24.08 9.03
N GLY A 424 11.04 23.56 9.38
CA GLY A 424 9.99 23.17 8.44
C GLY A 424 9.15 22.02 8.98
N GLY A 425 8.34 21.43 8.12
CA GLY A 425 7.61 20.18 8.41
C GLY A 425 6.40 20.31 9.32
N LEU A 426 6.40 21.20 10.33
CA LEU A 426 5.28 21.33 11.29
C LEU A 426 3.90 21.59 10.65
N HIS A 427 3.84 22.06 9.39
CA HIS A 427 2.60 22.32 8.64
C HIS A 427 2.43 21.49 7.36
N GLY A 428 3.25 20.45 7.15
CA GLY A 428 3.32 19.69 5.91
C GLY A 428 4.52 20.06 5.03
N TYR A 429 4.63 19.40 3.87
CA TYR A 429 5.65 19.61 2.85
C TYR A 429 5.02 19.58 1.45
N TRP A 430 5.68 20.16 0.45
CA TRP A 430 5.16 20.18 -0.93
C TRP A 430 5.54 18.91 -1.70
N ALA A 431 6.82 18.50 -1.62
CA ALA A 431 7.34 17.25 -2.16
C ALA A 431 8.29 16.56 -1.16
N GLY A 432 8.52 15.26 -1.33
CA GLY A 432 9.38 14.48 -0.45
C GLY A 432 10.09 13.31 -1.15
N TYR A 433 11.26 12.94 -0.64
CA TYR A 433 12.09 11.81 -1.06
C TYR A 433 12.45 10.96 0.16
N ILE A 434 12.36 9.65 0.01
CA ILE A 434 13.01 8.65 0.87
C ILE A 434 13.67 7.58 -0.01
N PRO A 435 14.70 6.85 0.48
CA PRO A 435 15.33 5.76 -0.24
C PRO A 435 14.32 4.77 -0.85
N GLY A 436 14.30 4.68 -2.18
CA GLY A 436 13.38 3.82 -2.93
C GLY A 436 12.02 4.45 -3.29
N GLN A 437 11.67 5.62 -2.74
CA GLN A 437 10.47 6.39 -3.09
C GLN A 437 10.84 7.86 -3.37
N GLY A 438 11.28 8.14 -4.60
CA GLY A 438 11.61 9.48 -5.07
C GLY A 438 10.74 10.00 -6.21
N ALA A 439 10.00 9.14 -6.91
CA ALA A 439 9.21 9.47 -8.09
C ALA A 439 7.74 9.14 -7.87
N ARG A 440 6.84 10.10 -8.14
CA ARG A 440 5.39 9.89 -8.00
C ARG A 440 4.59 10.74 -8.98
N ARG A 441 3.80 10.07 -9.82
CA ARG A 441 2.61 10.67 -10.45
C ARG A 441 1.47 10.65 -9.45
N PHE A 442 0.69 11.72 -9.39
CA PHE A 442 -0.55 11.74 -8.62
C PHE A 442 -1.66 11.03 -9.40
N GLY A 443 -2.77 10.68 -8.72
CA GLY A 443 -3.90 10.03 -9.36
C GLY A 443 -4.61 10.93 -10.37
N ASP A 444 -5.36 10.34 -11.31
CA ASP A 444 -6.07 11.07 -12.36
C ASP A 444 -6.91 12.22 -11.77
N GLY A 445 -6.75 13.43 -12.33
CA GLY A 445 -7.44 14.63 -11.86
C GLY A 445 -6.87 15.27 -10.58
N LEU A 446 -5.78 14.75 -10.00
CA LEU A 446 -5.10 15.34 -8.84
C LEU A 446 -3.82 16.08 -9.27
N ALA A 447 -3.63 17.30 -8.76
CA ALA A 447 -2.37 18.03 -8.91
C ALA A 447 -2.04 18.90 -7.67
N LYS A 448 -0.77 19.23 -7.48
CA LYS A 448 -0.29 20.25 -6.53
C LYS A 448 -0.14 21.59 -7.27
N GLN A 449 -0.49 22.71 -6.65
CA GLN A 449 -0.22 24.03 -7.23
C GLN A 449 1.27 24.36 -7.11
N LEU A 450 1.85 24.95 -8.16
CA LEU A 450 3.11 25.68 -8.13
C LEU A 450 2.85 27.13 -8.56
N PRO A 451 2.90 28.11 -7.64
CA PRO A 451 2.70 29.52 -7.97
C PRO A 451 3.80 30.09 -8.88
N ALA A 452 3.45 31.13 -9.65
CA ALA A 452 4.40 31.86 -10.48
C ALA A 452 5.60 32.39 -9.67
N GLY A 453 6.81 32.10 -10.14
CA GLY A 453 8.07 32.57 -9.54
C GLY A 453 8.36 32.08 -8.12
N ALA A 454 7.67 31.02 -7.67
CA ALA A 454 7.83 30.43 -6.34
C ALA A 454 9.28 30.00 -6.05
N TRP A 455 9.64 29.98 -4.77
CA TRP A 455 10.90 29.42 -4.27
C TRP A 455 10.67 28.02 -3.70
N LEU A 456 11.58 27.12 -4.03
CA LEU A 456 11.65 25.76 -3.50
C LEU A 456 12.69 25.75 -2.37
N LYS A 457 12.24 25.68 -1.12
CA LYS A 457 13.10 25.44 0.05
C LYS A 457 13.32 23.95 0.19
N PHE A 458 14.57 23.50 0.08
CA PHE A 458 14.97 22.13 0.34
C PHE A 458 15.42 21.98 1.79
N GLN A 459 15.06 20.87 2.41
CA GLN A 459 15.59 20.35 3.66
C GLN A 459 16.12 18.95 3.36
N VAL A 460 17.43 18.74 3.44
CA VAL A 460 18.10 17.48 3.10
C VAL A 460 18.73 16.90 4.36
N HIS A 461 18.40 15.64 4.67
CA HIS A 461 19.03 14.86 5.74
C HIS A 461 20.08 13.91 5.15
N LEU A 462 21.32 14.02 5.64
CA LEU A 462 22.49 13.33 5.08
C LEU A 462 23.16 12.44 6.13
N THR A 463 23.48 11.21 5.73
CA THR A 463 24.14 10.20 6.59
C THR A 463 25.43 9.75 5.92
N ALA A 464 26.55 9.77 6.66
CA ALA A 464 27.83 9.29 6.16
C ALA A 464 27.84 7.75 6.03
N ASP A 465 28.28 7.21 4.88
CA ASP A 465 28.26 5.77 4.57
C ASP A 465 29.64 5.08 4.64
N GLY A 466 30.68 5.79 5.09
CA GLY A 466 32.06 5.33 5.10
C GLY A 466 32.92 5.85 3.93
N SER A 467 32.35 6.56 2.96
CA SER A 467 33.06 7.20 1.84
C SER A 467 32.77 8.70 1.75
N GLU A 468 33.68 9.46 1.13
CA GLU A 468 33.42 10.88 0.81
C GLU A 468 32.58 10.99 -0.47
N HIS A 469 31.55 11.85 -0.47
CA HIS A 469 30.66 12.07 -1.62
C HIS A 469 30.38 13.55 -1.84
N THR A 470 30.01 13.92 -3.06
CA THR A 470 29.41 15.21 -3.37
C THR A 470 27.95 15.02 -3.77
N GLU A 471 27.03 15.52 -2.95
CA GLU A 471 25.59 15.45 -3.14
C GLU A 471 25.08 16.67 -3.93
N ARG A 472 24.15 16.41 -4.86
CA ARG A 472 23.32 17.40 -5.56
C ARG A 472 21.93 16.82 -5.80
N THR A 473 20.93 17.30 -5.07
CA THR A 473 19.53 16.93 -5.33
C THR A 473 18.95 17.77 -6.47
N SER A 474 18.28 17.09 -7.40
CA SER A 474 17.42 17.72 -8.41
C SER A 474 15.96 17.34 -8.20
N ILE A 475 15.05 18.25 -8.53
CA ILE A 475 13.61 18.00 -8.62
C ILE A 475 13.16 18.19 -10.08
N GLY A 476 12.46 17.19 -10.61
CA GLY A 476 11.78 17.23 -11.91
C GLY A 476 10.28 17.33 -11.68
N LEU A 477 9.63 18.21 -12.43
CA LEU A 477 8.19 18.47 -12.36
C LEU A 477 7.55 18.14 -13.71
N ASN A 478 6.46 17.39 -13.67
CA ASN A 478 5.55 17.29 -14.80
C ASN A 478 4.34 18.19 -14.58
N PHE A 479 3.90 18.87 -15.64
CA PHE A 479 2.73 19.73 -15.59
C PHE A 479 1.50 19.03 -16.18
N SER A 480 0.35 19.26 -15.55
CA SER A 480 -0.92 18.76 -16.07
C SER A 480 -1.36 19.59 -17.27
N ALA A 481 -1.82 18.90 -18.32
CA ALA A 481 -2.26 19.53 -19.56
C ALA A 481 -3.62 20.26 -19.41
N GLU A 482 -4.45 19.80 -18.46
CA GLU A 482 -5.75 20.37 -18.12
C GLU A 482 -5.76 20.80 -16.64
N PRO A 483 -6.66 21.71 -16.23
CA PRO A 483 -6.86 21.98 -14.80
C PRO A 483 -7.26 20.70 -14.05
N PRO A 484 -6.70 20.44 -12.86
CA PRO A 484 -7.07 19.27 -12.06
C PRO A 484 -8.52 19.37 -11.60
N GLN A 485 -9.12 18.21 -11.31
CA GLN A 485 -10.41 18.13 -10.63
C GLN A 485 -10.26 18.55 -9.16
N HIS A 486 -9.16 18.16 -8.51
CA HIS A 486 -8.88 18.49 -7.12
C HIS A 486 -7.41 18.84 -6.87
N GLU A 487 -7.16 19.79 -5.97
CA GLU A 487 -5.82 20.08 -5.47
C GLU A 487 -5.43 19.05 -4.40
N LEU A 488 -4.32 18.33 -4.63
CA LEU A 488 -3.71 17.44 -3.66
C LEU A 488 -2.85 18.23 -2.67
N ARG A 489 -3.19 18.16 -1.38
CA ARG A 489 -2.49 18.84 -0.29
C ARG A 489 -1.81 17.82 0.61
N THR A 490 -0.70 18.22 1.22
CA THR A 490 -0.03 17.48 2.29
C THR A 490 -0.09 18.36 3.52
N SER A 491 -0.55 17.81 4.64
CA SER A 491 -0.70 18.52 5.91
C SER A 491 -0.23 17.63 7.05
N SER A 492 -0.22 18.15 8.27
CA SER A 492 0.34 17.51 9.45
C SER A 492 -0.59 17.59 10.65
N LEU A 493 -0.59 16.53 11.44
CA LEU A 493 -0.97 16.56 12.85
C LEU A 493 0.32 16.56 13.66
N ALA A 494 0.86 17.76 13.91
CA ALA A 494 2.09 17.94 14.67
C ALA A 494 1.80 18.28 16.14
N ARG A 495 2.73 17.94 17.02
CA ARG A 495 2.72 18.39 18.42
C ARG A 495 4.13 18.70 18.89
N ASP A 496 4.34 19.91 19.39
CA ASP A 496 5.61 20.45 19.88
C ASP A 496 5.63 20.67 21.42
N ASP A 497 4.46 20.73 22.07
CA ASP A 497 4.29 20.93 23.52
C ASP A 497 4.38 19.64 24.36
N PHE A 498 5.33 18.76 24.07
CA PHE A 498 5.52 17.50 24.81
C PHE A 498 6.87 17.39 25.53
N ARG A 499 6.94 16.44 26.46
CA ARG A 499 8.16 15.99 27.14
C ARG A 499 8.17 14.47 27.21
N ILE A 500 9.35 13.88 27.12
CA ILE A 500 9.60 12.45 27.29
C ILE A 500 10.51 12.31 28.52
N PRO A 501 10.00 11.84 29.67
CA PRO A 501 10.79 11.71 30.87
C PRO A 501 11.97 10.73 30.72
N PRO A 502 13.05 10.90 31.50
CA PRO A 502 14.12 9.92 31.60
C PRO A 502 13.62 8.51 31.92
N HIS A 503 14.18 7.51 31.26
CA HIS A 503 13.92 6.08 31.46
C HIS A 503 12.48 5.58 31.21
N ASP A 504 11.55 6.43 30.74
CA ASP A 504 10.19 5.99 30.43
C ASP A 504 10.14 5.25 29.08
N ALA A 505 9.78 3.97 29.14
CA ALA A 505 9.73 3.09 27.98
C ALA A 505 8.50 3.28 27.08
N ASN A 506 7.50 4.09 27.47
CA ASN A 506 6.23 4.11 26.75
C ASN A 506 5.45 5.43 26.91
N VAL A 507 6.10 6.55 26.59
CA VAL A 507 5.46 7.88 26.59
C VAL A 507 4.53 7.99 25.39
N VAL A 508 3.29 8.43 25.62
CA VAL A 508 2.27 8.57 24.57
C VAL A 508 2.02 10.05 24.28
N VAL A 509 2.10 10.44 23.00
CA VAL A 509 1.82 11.81 22.54
C VAL A 509 0.79 11.75 21.42
N THR A 510 -0.29 12.51 21.56
CA THR A 510 -1.40 12.55 20.59
C THR A 510 -1.60 13.96 20.06
N ALA A 511 -1.79 14.05 18.74
CA ALA A 511 -2.28 15.22 18.01
C ALA A 511 -3.64 14.89 17.37
N THR A 512 -4.52 15.88 17.22
CA THR A 512 -5.85 15.67 16.62
C THR A 512 -6.29 16.93 15.90
N GLY A 513 -6.84 16.78 14.69
CA GLY A 513 -7.39 17.86 13.88
C GLY A 513 -8.73 17.45 13.27
N GLN A 514 -9.61 18.40 13.04
CA GLN A 514 -10.96 18.16 12.50
C GLN A 514 -11.10 18.76 11.10
N PHE A 515 -11.71 18.02 10.17
CA PHE A 515 -12.09 18.58 8.87
C PHE A 515 -13.37 19.41 9.00
N GLY A 516 -13.33 20.66 8.56
CA GLY A 516 -14.50 21.55 8.53
C GLY A 516 -15.43 21.35 7.33
N ASP A 517 -14.90 20.78 6.25
CA ASP A 517 -15.59 20.42 5.00
C ASP A 517 -15.36 18.92 4.74
N ASP A 518 -16.09 18.33 3.78
CA ASP A 518 -15.77 16.98 3.30
C ASP A 518 -14.35 16.96 2.70
N ALA A 519 -13.63 15.87 2.93
CA ALA A 519 -12.26 15.66 2.47
C ALA A 519 -12.06 14.22 2.00
N VAL A 520 -11.01 13.95 1.23
CA VAL A 520 -10.57 12.60 0.89
C VAL A 520 -9.11 12.46 1.31
N ILE A 521 -8.76 11.40 2.06
CA ILE A 521 -7.38 11.09 2.46
C ILE A 521 -6.78 10.05 1.51
N GLY A 522 -5.58 10.33 1.01
CA GLY A 522 -4.85 9.46 0.06
C GLY A 522 -3.59 8.79 0.60
N ALA A 523 -2.91 9.35 1.60
CA ALA A 523 -1.67 8.80 2.13
C ALA A 523 -1.34 9.29 3.55
N PHE A 524 -0.44 8.59 4.24
CA PHE A 524 0.14 8.97 5.53
C PHE A 524 1.66 8.94 5.47
N SER A 525 2.34 9.78 6.24
CA SER A 525 3.79 9.68 6.47
C SER A 525 4.07 10.06 7.93
N PRO A 526 4.14 9.10 8.86
CA PRO A 526 4.48 9.40 10.24
C PRO A 526 5.97 9.72 10.39
N HIS A 527 6.29 10.66 11.28
CA HIS A 527 7.64 11.11 11.55
C HIS A 527 7.88 11.34 13.05
N MET A 528 8.93 10.69 13.54
CA MET A 528 9.54 10.71 14.88
C MET A 528 11.05 10.44 14.74
N HIS A 529 11.85 10.73 15.76
CA HIS A 529 13.29 10.44 15.80
C HIS A 529 13.61 9.09 16.52
N LEU A 530 14.81 8.95 17.09
CA LEU A 530 15.41 7.69 17.59
C LEU A 530 14.66 6.99 18.73
N ARG A 531 13.77 7.70 19.43
CA ARG A 531 12.94 7.14 20.50
C ARG A 531 11.56 6.77 19.99
N GLY A 532 11.21 7.11 18.75
CA GLY A 532 9.96 6.70 18.10
C GLY A 532 9.79 5.18 18.13
N LYS A 533 8.71 4.71 18.77
CA LYS A 533 8.45 3.29 19.07
C LYS A 533 7.29 2.73 18.24
N ALA A 534 6.20 3.49 18.15
CA ALA A 534 5.01 3.12 17.38
C ALA A 534 4.26 4.39 16.93
N PHE A 535 3.47 4.28 15.86
CA PHE A 535 2.65 5.37 15.35
C PHE A 535 1.30 4.87 14.84
N ARG A 536 0.22 5.62 15.07
CA ARG A 536 -1.15 5.27 14.65
C ARG A 536 -1.92 6.46 14.08
N TYR A 537 -2.77 6.20 13.10
CA TYR A 537 -3.78 7.13 12.57
C TYR A 537 -5.18 6.52 12.66
N GLU A 538 -6.12 7.29 13.20
CA GLU A 538 -7.53 6.93 13.39
C GLU A 538 -8.43 8.07 12.92
N LEU A 539 -9.58 7.75 12.31
CA LEU A 539 -10.70 8.68 12.19
C LEU A 539 -11.61 8.55 13.40
N ILE A 540 -12.15 9.69 13.86
CA ILE A 540 -13.23 9.78 14.84
C ILE A 540 -14.38 10.48 14.12
N HIS A 541 -15.36 9.70 13.68
CA HIS A 541 -16.53 10.16 12.93
C HIS A 541 -17.46 11.01 13.82
N PRO A 542 -18.35 11.85 13.25
CA PRO A 542 -19.24 12.73 14.03
C PRO A 542 -20.23 11.98 14.96
N ASP A 543 -20.47 10.70 14.71
CA ASP A 543 -21.25 9.78 15.54
C ASP A 543 -20.46 9.18 16.73
N GLY A 544 -19.15 9.47 16.82
CA GLY A 544 -18.22 8.93 17.81
C GLY A 544 -17.60 7.58 17.42
N ARG A 545 -17.89 7.03 16.24
CA ARG A 545 -17.27 5.80 15.75
C ARG A 545 -15.81 6.04 15.40
N GLU A 546 -14.92 5.21 15.94
CA GLU A 546 -13.51 5.22 15.58
C GLU A 546 -13.22 4.25 14.42
N GLN A 547 -12.32 4.63 13.52
CA GLN A 547 -11.88 3.81 12.39
C GLN A 547 -10.37 3.88 12.27
N LEU A 548 -9.70 2.74 12.42
CA LEU A 548 -8.26 2.63 12.20
C LEU A 548 -7.92 2.81 10.71
N LEU A 549 -6.90 3.61 10.41
CA LEU A 549 -6.39 3.82 9.05
C LEU A 549 -4.99 3.24 8.85
N LEU A 550 -4.09 3.50 9.80
CA LEU A 550 -2.71 3.02 9.82
C LEU A 550 -2.30 2.71 11.26
N ASP A 551 -1.60 1.59 11.46
CA ASP A 551 -0.98 1.20 12.71
C ASP A 551 0.44 0.73 12.41
N ILE A 552 1.43 1.29 13.09
CA ILE A 552 2.85 0.93 12.99
C ILE A 552 3.29 0.51 14.39
N PRO A 553 3.27 -0.79 14.73
CA PRO A 553 3.55 -1.26 16.08
C PRO A 553 5.05 -1.30 16.43
N ALA A 554 5.91 -1.21 15.43
CA ALA A 554 7.35 -1.08 15.54
C ALA A 554 7.81 -0.05 14.50
N TYR A 555 7.89 1.21 14.92
CA TYR A 555 8.42 2.30 14.10
C TYR A 555 9.95 2.22 14.07
N ASP A 556 10.54 2.59 12.93
CA ASP A 556 11.98 2.69 12.75
C ASP A 556 12.29 4.06 12.13
N PHE A 557 13.18 4.83 12.77
CA PHE A 557 13.61 6.15 12.31
C PHE A 557 14.24 6.14 10.92
N GLU A 558 14.94 5.05 10.56
CA GLU A 558 15.61 4.88 9.27
C GLU A 558 14.60 4.69 8.12
N TRP A 559 13.34 4.38 8.43
CA TRP A 559 12.29 4.03 7.46
C TRP A 559 11.04 4.91 7.60
N GLN A 560 11.20 6.19 7.33
CA GLN A 560 10.16 7.24 7.32
C GLN A 560 9.18 7.10 6.13
N THR A 561 8.58 5.92 6.02
CA THR A 561 7.83 5.44 4.86
C THR A 561 6.54 6.24 4.65
N MET A 562 6.27 6.64 3.40
CA MET A 562 4.92 7.03 2.98
C MET A 562 4.07 5.78 2.80
N TYR A 563 2.87 5.77 3.38
CA TYR A 563 1.87 4.72 3.25
C TYR A 563 0.72 5.25 2.38
N ALA A 564 0.77 4.95 1.08
CA ALA A 564 -0.20 5.44 0.12
C ALA A 564 -1.39 4.47 0.02
N LEU A 565 -2.60 4.94 0.29
CA LEU A 565 -3.81 4.12 0.16
C LEU A 565 -3.99 3.73 -1.31
N ARG A 566 -4.43 2.49 -1.54
CA ARG A 566 -4.91 2.06 -2.86
C ARG A 566 -6.27 2.68 -3.16
N ASP A 567 -7.12 2.68 -2.14
CA ASP A 567 -8.51 3.14 -2.20
C ASP A 567 -8.63 4.34 -1.23
N PRO A 568 -8.58 5.59 -1.73
CA PRO A 568 -8.65 6.78 -0.89
C PRO A 568 -9.94 6.88 -0.08
N VAL A 569 -9.84 7.36 1.16
CA VAL A 569 -10.95 7.36 2.12
C VAL A 569 -11.67 8.71 2.10
N LEU A 570 -12.96 8.72 1.74
CA LEU A 570 -13.84 9.87 1.93
C LEU A 570 -14.10 10.09 3.43
N VAL A 571 -13.93 11.33 3.87
CA VAL A 571 -14.01 11.79 5.25
C VAL A 571 -15.06 12.90 5.33
N PRO A 572 -16.25 12.65 5.92
CA PRO A 572 -17.28 13.66 6.06
C PRO A 572 -16.86 14.83 6.95
N ALA A 573 -17.39 16.02 6.69
CA ALA A 573 -17.24 17.20 7.53
C ALA A 573 -17.56 16.91 9.01
N GLY A 574 -16.76 17.46 9.92
CA GLY A 574 -16.83 17.21 11.36
C GLY A 574 -16.09 15.94 11.82
N THR A 575 -15.59 15.10 10.92
CA THR A 575 -14.70 13.97 11.29
C THR A 575 -13.35 14.51 11.77
N SER A 576 -12.84 13.96 12.88
CA SER A 576 -11.47 14.23 13.35
C SER A 576 -10.51 13.15 12.87
N VAL A 577 -9.28 13.53 12.53
CA VAL A 577 -8.14 12.62 12.39
C VAL A 577 -7.32 12.72 13.67
N ARG A 578 -7.01 11.58 14.28
CA ARG A 578 -6.14 11.44 15.44
C ARG A 578 -4.84 10.76 15.01
N ALA A 579 -3.72 11.39 15.32
CA ALA A 579 -2.39 10.80 15.20
C ALA A 579 -1.85 10.55 16.61
N THR A 580 -1.39 9.34 16.89
CA THR A 580 -0.79 8.97 18.18
C THR A 580 0.58 8.37 17.96
N ALA A 581 1.56 8.90 18.68
CA ALA A 581 2.94 8.48 18.74
C ALA A 581 3.24 7.86 20.10
N TRP A 582 4.10 6.84 20.10
CA TRP A 582 4.70 6.26 21.29
C TRP A 582 6.21 6.43 21.24
N PHE A 583 6.82 6.75 22.37
CA PHE A 583 8.28 6.90 22.51
C PHE A 583 8.84 5.98 23.60
N ASP A 584 10.05 5.49 23.37
CA ASP A 584 10.84 4.67 24.29
C ASP A 584 12.16 5.38 24.65
N ASN A 585 12.18 6.03 25.82
CA ASN A 585 13.37 6.64 26.40
C ASN A 585 14.02 5.75 27.48
N SER A 586 13.72 4.46 27.49
CA SER A 586 14.39 3.51 28.37
C SER A 586 15.83 3.22 27.91
N ALA A 587 16.61 2.57 28.77
CA ALA A 587 17.92 2.03 28.41
C ALA A 587 17.83 0.71 27.61
N ASP A 588 16.63 0.14 27.47
CA ASP A 588 16.40 -1.08 26.67
C ASP A 588 16.19 -0.76 25.18
N ASN A 589 15.92 0.51 24.82
CA ASN A 589 15.94 0.98 23.43
C ASN A 589 17.40 1.17 22.96
N PRO A 590 17.92 0.35 22.04
CA PRO A 590 19.32 0.43 21.60
C PRO A 590 19.62 1.65 20.72
N ALA A 591 18.59 2.33 20.17
CA ALA A 591 18.74 3.56 19.41
C ALA A 591 18.78 4.81 20.29
N ASN A 592 18.47 4.70 21.60
CA ASN A 592 18.41 5.84 22.50
C ASN A 592 19.82 6.36 22.85
N PRO A 593 20.21 7.59 22.45
CA PRO A 593 21.55 8.12 22.69
C PRO A 593 21.80 8.51 24.16
N ASP A 594 20.75 8.84 24.90
CA ASP A 594 20.82 9.15 26.34
C ASP A 594 19.45 8.87 26.99
N PRO A 595 19.30 7.76 27.74
CA PRO A 595 18.07 7.43 28.47
C PRO A 595 17.90 8.24 29.77
N SER A 596 18.92 8.97 30.21
CA SER A 596 18.88 9.82 31.41
C SER A 596 18.43 11.26 31.13
N ALA A 597 18.43 11.67 29.87
CA ALA A 597 17.94 12.98 29.43
C ALA A 597 16.39 13.05 29.47
N GLU A 598 15.87 14.21 29.89
CA GLU A 598 14.49 14.60 29.58
C GLU A 598 14.48 15.23 28.18
N VAL A 599 13.61 14.71 27.31
CA VAL A 599 13.64 15.04 25.87
C VAL A 599 12.38 15.81 25.48
N PHE A 600 12.54 16.76 24.55
CA PHE A 600 11.52 17.70 24.09
C PHE A 600 11.48 17.71 22.55
N PHE A 601 10.55 18.48 21.98
CA PHE A 601 10.55 18.75 20.55
C PHE A 601 11.85 19.43 20.09
N GLY A 602 12.46 18.95 19.01
CA GLY A 602 13.65 19.58 18.41
C GLY A 602 14.00 19.03 17.02
N GLU A 603 14.82 19.77 16.27
CA GLU A 603 15.23 19.41 14.90
C GLU A 603 16.31 18.33 14.83
N GLN A 604 17.03 18.04 15.93
CA GLN A 604 18.13 17.09 15.89
C GLN A 604 17.64 15.68 16.18
N THR A 605 18.29 14.69 15.56
CA THR A 605 17.95 13.26 15.67
C THR A 605 18.01 12.70 17.11
N TRP A 606 18.71 13.39 18.03
CA TRP A 606 18.73 13.07 19.46
C TRP A 606 17.70 13.85 20.31
N ASP A 607 17.09 14.90 19.77
CA ASP A 607 15.83 15.47 20.26
C ASP A 607 14.67 14.57 19.78
N GLU A 608 13.41 15.00 19.87
CA GLU A 608 12.28 14.27 19.28
C GLU A 608 11.33 15.11 18.43
N MET A 609 10.53 14.43 17.63
CA MET A 609 9.41 15.03 16.91
C MET A 609 8.16 14.16 17.02
N MET A 610 6.99 14.81 17.02
CA MET A 610 5.71 14.14 16.80
C MET A 610 5.02 14.83 15.62
N ILE A 611 5.12 14.24 14.43
CA ILE A 611 4.45 14.76 13.23
C ILE A 611 3.76 13.62 12.48
N GLY A 612 2.43 13.64 12.48
CA GLY A 612 1.63 12.77 11.63
C GLY A 612 1.29 13.46 10.31
N TYR A 613 2.14 13.34 9.28
CA TYR A 613 1.79 13.86 7.95
C TYR A 613 0.70 13.02 7.29
N PHE A 614 -0.16 13.65 6.51
CA PHE A 614 -1.14 12.98 5.67
C PHE A 614 -1.44 13.80 4.41
N GLU A 615 -1.85 13.12 3.35
CA GLU A 615 -2.28 13.75 2.10
C GLU A 615 -3.78 13.72 1.95
N TRP A 616 -4.35 14.83 1.49
CA TRP A 616 -5.79 14.98 1.32
C TRP A 616 -6.17 15.97 0.21
N TRP A 617 -7.41 15.90 -0.24
CA TRP A 617 -8.04 16.90 -1.12
C TRP A 617 -9.52 17.10 -0.73
N ARG A 618 -10.17 18.09 -1.36
CA ARG A 618 -11.62 18.31 -1.24
C ARG A 618 -12.31 17.62 -2.43
N PRO A 619 -13.35 16.79 -2.21
CA PRO A 619 -14.10 16.12 -3.28
C PRO A 619 -15.00 17.09 -4.08
#